data_AF-A0A209B673-F1
#
_entry.id   AF-A0A209B673-F1
#
_cell.length_a   1.000
_cell.length_b   1.000
_cell.length_c   1.000
_cell.angle_alpha   90.00
_cell.angle_beta   90.00
_cell.angle_gamma   90.00
#
_symmetry.space_group_name_H-M   'P 1'
#
loop_
_entity.id
_entity.type
_entity.pdbx_description
1 polymer ?
#
loop_
_entity_poly.entity_id
_entity_poly.type
_entity_poly.pdbx_seq_one_letter_code
_entity_poly.pdbx_strand_id
1 'polypeptide(L)'
;MTESASGQGSLPTRERVIELWDFIHGRVYAAVALTIRVDGEPPHAPGSDLARVAEAGQALYQVTSYLCGRLLAELATGRPGPVAEASWEALISISEAWREDRDLPEGMRELMPVMPR
;
A
#
# COMPACT_ATOMS: atom_id res chain seq x y z
N MET A 1 22.47 -25.95 -15.66
CA MET A 1 21.00 -26.03 -15.80
C MET A 1 20.45 -26.14 -14.39
N THR A 2 19.32 -25.46 -14.11
CA THR A 2 18.59 -25.30 -12.82
C THR A 2 19.22 -24.31 -11.82
N GLU A 3 18.56 -23.30 -11.25
CA GLU A 3 17.16 -22.86 -11.18
C GLU A 3 17.15 -21.33 -11.21
N SER A 4 16.40 -20.72 -12.12
CA SER A 4 15.94 -19.34 -11.91
C SER A 4 14.75 -19.45 -10.97
N ALA A 5 14.92 -19.01 -9.72
CA ALA A 5 13.82 -18.83 -8.78
C ALA A 5 12.91 -17.71 -9.30
N SER A 6 12.03 -18.06 -10.23
CA SER A 6 10.94 -17.22 -10.71
C SER A 6 9.86 -17.20 -9.64
N GLY A 7 10.08 -16.37 -8.61
CA GLY A 7 8.99 -15.83 -7.80
C GLY A 7 8.34 -14.65 -8.52
N GLN A 8 8.05 -14.76 -9.81
CA GLN A 8 7.24 -13.76 -10.51
C GLN A 8 5.79 -14.04 -10.17
N GLY A 9 5.32 -13.43 -9.08
CA GLY A 9 3.89 -13.37 -8.80
C GLY A 9 3.19 -12.73 -10.00
N SER A 10 2.18 -13.42 -10.56
CA SER A 10 1.39 -12.88 -11.66
C SER A 10 0.86 -11.50 -11.28
N LEU A 11 0.89 -10.56 -12.23
CA LEU A 11 0.29 -9.23 -12.04
C LEU A 11 -1.17 -9.34 -11.56
N PRO A 12 -1.61 -8.43 -10.69
CA PRO A 12 -2.94 -8.50 -10.07
C PRO A 12 -4.03 -8.15 -11.08
N THR A 13 -5.26 -8.58 -10.77
CA THR A 13 -6.45 -8.03 -11.42
C THR A 13 -6.73 -6.62 -10.92
N ARG A 14 -7.55 -5.87 -11.67
CA ARG A 14 -8.02 -4.53 -11.27
C ARG A 14 -8.71 -4.57 -9.91
N GLU A 15 -9.56 -5.55 -9.68
CA GLU A 15 -10.31 -5.73 -8.43
C GLU A 15 -9.34 -5.92 -7.26
N ARG A 16 -8.31 -6.74 -7.42
CA ARG A 16 -7.33 -7.00 -6.37
C ARG A 16 -6.47 -5.77 -6.03
N VAL A 17 -6.21 -4.90 -7.00
CA VAL A 17 -5.56 -3.60 -6.75
C VAL A 17 -6.46 -2.69 -5.92
N ILE A 18 -7.76 -2.66 -6.22
CA ILE A 18 -8.74 -1.85 -5.48
C ILE A 18 -8.89 -2.37 -4.05
N GLU A 19 -9.03 -3.68 -3.85
CA GLU A 19 -9.14 -4.29 -2.52
C GLU A 19 -7.91 -3.99 -1.65
N LEU A 20 -6.71 -4.11 -2.21
CA LEU A 20 -5.49 -3.79 -1.48
C LEU A 20 -5.37 -2.30 -1.16
N TRP A 21 -5.76 -1.44 -2.09
CA TRP A 21 -5.79 0.01 -1.87
C TRP A 21 -6.75 0.40 -0.74
N ASP A 22 -7.99 -0.12 -0.77
CA ASP A 22 -8.99 0.12 0.26
C ASP A 22 -8.50 -0.36 1.63
N PHE A 23 -7.87 -1.55 1.69
CA PHE A 23 -7.26 -2.06 2.91
C PHE A 23 -6.16 -1.15 3.45
N ILE A 24 -5.15 -0.81 2.64
CA ILE A 24 -4.04 0.04 3.06
C ILE A 24 -4.57 1.40 3.52
N HIS A 25 -5.49 1.99 2.75
CA HIS A 25 -6.06 3.28 3.08
C HIS A 25 -6.85 3.25 4.40
N GLY A 26 -7.66 2.21 4.62
CA GLY A 26 -8.38 2.01 5.88
C GLY A 26 -7.43 1.88 7.07
N ARG A 27 -6.31 1.19 6.91
CA ARG A 27 -5.29 1.04 7.97
C ARG A 27 -4.54 2.32 8.25
N VAL A 28 -4.15 3.06 7.22
CA VAL A 28 -3.53 4.38 7.36
C VAL A 28 -4.50 5.33 8.08
N TYR A 29 -5.76 5.37 7.64
CA TYR A 29 -6.79 6.20 8.26
C TYR A 29 -6.96 5.86 9.74
N ALA A 30 -7.09 4.58 10.09
CA ALA A 30 -7.21 4.14 11.48
C ALA A 30 -5.99 4.54 12.34
N ALA A 31 -4.78 4.43 11.78
CA ALA A 31 -3.54 4.77 12.49
C ALA A 31 -3.40 6.28 12.75
N VAL A 32 -3.90 7.12 11.85
CA VAL A 32 -3.81 8.59 11.98
C VAL A 32 -5.09 9.25 12.47
N ALA A 33 -6.12 8.47 12.82
CA ALA A 33 -7.43 8.99 13.21
C ALA A 33 -7.36 10.03 14.34
N LEU A 34 -6.46 9.84 15.30
CA LEU A 34 -6.24 10.78 16.41
C LEU A 34 -5.59 12.12 16.00
N THR A 35 -5.05 12.18 14.78
CA THR A 35 -4.50 13.41 14.20
C THR A 35 -5.52 14.16 13.35
N ILE A 36 -6.66 13.54 13.03
CA ILE A 36 -7.72 14.17 12.24
C ILE A 36 -8.34 15.27 13.07
N ARG A 37 -8.37 16.46 12.48
CA ARG A 37 -8.94 17.65 13.10
C ARG A 37 -10.42 17.75 12.80
N VAL A 38 -11.18 18.25 13.76
CA VAL A 38 -12.56 18.70 13.52
C VAL A 38 -12.50 20.07 12.83
N ASP A 39 -13.47 20.35 11.96
CA ASP A 39 -13.55 21.64 11.27
C ASP A 39 -13.50 22.81 12.27
N GLY A 40 -12.54 23.72 12.06
CA GLY A 40 -12.29 24.87 12.92
C GLY A 40 -11.17 24.68 13.95
N GLU A 41 -10.63 23.48 14.13
CA GLU A 41 -9.49 23.26 15.03
C GLU A 41 -8.17 23.80 14.46
N PRO A 42 -7.32 24.42 15.31
CA PRO A 42 -6.00 24.87 14.88
C PRO A 42 -5.14 23.68 14.42
N PRO A 43 -4.17 23.90 13.51
CA PRO A 43 -3.20 22.86 13.15
C PRO A 43 -2.44 22.36 14.39
N HIS A 44 -2.01 21.09 14.34
CA HIS A 44 -1.06 20.57 15.33
C HIS A 44 0.19 21.44 15.34
N ALA A 45 0.76 21.66 16.52
CA ALA A 45 1.97 22.47 16.65
C ALA A 45 3.08 21.91 15.75
N PRO A 46 3.76 22.75 14.94
CA PRO A 46 4.82 22.28 14.05
C PRO A 46 5.89 21.50 14.84
N GLY A 47 6.23 20.31 14.34
CA GLY A 47 7.21 19.43 14.97
C GLY A 47 6.71 18.63 16.17
N SER A 48 5.44 18.77 16.57
CA SER A 48 4.81 17.87 17.55
C SER A 48 4.66 16.45 17.00
N ASP A 49 4.54 15.47 17.89
CA ASP A 49 4.37 14.07 17.49
C ASP A 49 3.08 13.87 16.68
N LEU A 50 2.00 14.59 17.01
CA LEU A 50 0.74 14.55 16.24
C LEU A 50 0.91 15.13 14.82
N ALA A 51 1.67 16.22 14.68
CA ALA A 51 1.98 16.78 13.36
C ALA A 51 2.80 15.78 12.51
N ARG A 52 3.81 15.14 13.10
CA ARG A 52 4.65 14.14 12.42
C ARG A 52 3.86 12.91 11.99
N VAL A 53 2.94 12.42 12.84
CA VAL A 53 2.07 11.28 12.49
C VAL A 53 1.12 11.66 11.36
N ALA A 54 0.54 12.87 11.39
CA ALA A 54 -0.32 13.35 10.31
C ALA A 54 0.43 13.46 8.97
N GLU A 55 1.65 14.01 8.99
CA GLU A 55 2.51 14.12 7.80
C GLU A 55 2.88 12.73 7.25
N ALA A 56 3.26 11.79 8.10
CA ALA A 56 3.60 10.43 7.71
C ALA A 56 2.39 9.69 7.11
N GLY A 57 1.21 9.82 7.72
CA GLY A 57 -0.03 9.25 7.18
C GLY A 57 -0.39 9.82 5.82
N GLN A 58 -0.30 11.14 5.68
CA GLN A 58 -0.56 11.82 4.41
C GLN A 58 0.42 11.39 3.31
N ALA A 59 1.72 11.30 3.63
CA ALA A 59 2.74 10.85 2.68
C ALA A 59 2.49 9.40 2.24
N LEU A 60 2.13 8.52 3.17
CA LEU A 60 1.83 7.12 2.87
C LEU A 60 0.58 7.01 1.99
N TYR A 61 -0.49 7.76 2.27
CA TYR A 61 -1.67 7.84 1.43
C TYR A 61 -1.35 8.30 0.00
N GLN A 62 -0.50 9.32 -0.15
CA GLN A 62 -0.11 9.85 -1.45
C GLN A 62 0.68 8.83 -2.26
N VAL A 63 1.68 8.18 -1.65
CA VAL A 63 2.48 7.14 -2.31
C VAL A 63 1.62 5.96 -2.73
N THR A 64 0.75 5.44 -1.86
CA THR A 64 -0.08 4.28 -2.19
C THR A 64 -1.09 4.62 -3.28
N SER A 65 -1.73 5.78 -3.21
CA SER A 65 -2.66 6.26 -4.25
C SER A 65 -1.95 6.44 -5.60
N TYR A 66 -0.73 6.98 -5.60
CA TYR A 66 0.08 7.12 -6.82
C TYR A 66 0.41 5.75 -7.43
N LEU A 67 0.90 4.80 -6.62
CA LEU A 67 1.25 3.45 -7.07
C LEU A 67 0.03 2.70 -7.61
N CYS A 68 -1.10 2.74 -6.90
CA CYS A 68 -2.36 2.15 -7.35
C CYS A 68 -2.83 2.77 -8.67
N GLY A 69 -2.83 4.10 -8.76
CA GLY A 69 -3.22 4.81 -9.98
C GLY A 69 -2.33 4.44 -11.17
N ARG A 70 -1.01 4.35 -10.96
CA ARG A 70 -0.06 3.95 -12.00
C ARG A 70 -0.28 2.51 -12.44
N LEU A 71 -0.42 1.59 -11.49
CA LEU A 71 -0.68 0.18 -11.76
C LEU A 71 -1.98 -0.01 -12.54
N LEU A 72 -3.07 0.63 -12.12
CA LEU A 72 -4.35 0.59 -12.82
C LEU A 72 -4.24 1.11 -14.25
N ALA A 73 -3.50 2.19 -14.47
CA ALA A 73 -3.26 2.73 -15.81
C ALA A 73 -2.48 1.75 -16.70
N GLU A 74 -1.44 1.10 -16.18
CA GLU A 74 -0.66 0.09 -16.91
C GLU A 74 -1.51 -1.15 -17.23
N LEU A 75 -2.32 -1.63 -16.28
CA LEU A 75 -3.24 -2.76 -16.50
C LEU A 75 -4.27 -2.45 -17.59
N ALA A 76 -4.79 -1.22 -17.63
CA ALA A 76 -5.76 -0.78 -18.63
C ALA A 76 -5.21 -0.79 -20.08
N THR A 77 -3.88 -0.80 -20.26
CA THR A 77 -3.27 -0.94 -21.60
C THR A 77 -3.40 -2.34 -22.19
N GLY A 78 -3.71 -3.35 -21.36
CA GLY A 78 -3.73 -4.76 -21.74
C GLY A 78 -2.35 -5.37 -22.01
N ARG A 79 -1.27 -4.59 -21.86
CA ARG A 79 0.14 -5.05 -21.97
C ARG A 79 0.96 -4.45 -20.83
N PRO A 80 0.66 -4.82 -19.58
CA PRO A 80 1.34 -4.25 -18.43
C PRO A 80 2.85 -4.53 -18.51
N GLY A 81 3.65 -3.49 -18.34
CA GLY A 81 5.11 -3.56 -18.41
C GLY A 81 5.77 -3.58 -17.03
N PRO A 82 7.11 -3.42 -16.99
CA PRO A 82 7.89 -3.46 -15.74
C PRO A 82 7.45 -2.47 -14.67
N VAL A 83 6.85 -1.34 -15.07
CA VAL A 83 6.30 -0.36 -14.13
C VAL A 83 5.11 -0.93 -13.35
N ALA A 84 4.29 -1.77 -13.98
CA ALA A 84 3.18 -2.44 -13.30
C ALA A 84 3.71 -3.43 -12.25
N GLU A 85 4.73 -4.22 -12.62
CA GLU A 85 5.36 -5.19 -11.71
C GLU A 85 5.95 -4.48 -10.49
N ALA A 86 6.78 -3.46 -10.71
CA ALA A 86 7.39 -2.70 -9.63
C ALA A 86 6.36 -1.98 -8.74
N SER A 87 5.27 -1.46 -9.33
CA SER A 87 4.20 -0.83 -8.56
C SER A 87 3.44 -1.84 -7.71
N TRP A 88 3.20 -3.04 -8.23
CA TRP A 88 2.55 -4.12 -7.51
C TRP A 88 3.40 -4.65 -6.35
N GLU A 89 4.68 -4.91 -6.61
CA GLU A 89 5.64 -5.32 -5.58
C GLU A 89 5.75 -4.27 -4.46
N ALA A 90 5.82 -2.98 -4.81
CA ALA A 90 5.87 -1.91 -3.81
C ALA A 90 4.61 -1.88 -2.93
N LEU A 91 3.42 -2.10 -3.49
CA LEU A 91 2.17 -2.18 -2.72
C LEU A 91 2.15 -3.41 -1.80
N ILE A 92 2.63 -4.56 -2.28
CA ILE A 92 2.80 -5.77 -1.44
C ILE A 92 3.75 -5.46 -0.28
N SER A 93 4.93 -4.89 -0.54
CA SER A 93 5.91 -4.54 0.49
C SER A 93 5.35 -3.55 1.52
N ILE A 94 4.58 -2.55 1.10
CA ILE A 94 3.91 -1.64 2.03
C ILE A 94 2.91 -2.39 2.92
N SER A 95 2.15 -3.32 2.33
CA SER A 95 1.13 -4.09 3.05
C SER A 95 1.70 -5.06 4.09
N GLU A 96 3.00 -5.38 4.02
CA GLU A 96 3.66 -6.26 5.00
C GLU A 96 3.58 -5.75 6.44
N ALA A 97 3.50 -4.42 6.61
CA ALA A 97 3.27 -3.79 7.92
C ALA A 97 2.01 -4.31 8.62
N TRP A 98 1.07 -4.88 7.87
CA TRP A 98 -0.18 -5.45 8.35
C TRP A 98 -0.35 -6.93 7.98
N ARG A 99 0.75 -7.69 7.86
CA ARG A 99 0.72 -9.13 7.55
C ARG A 99 -0.24 -9.93 8.43
N GLU A 100 -0.19 -9.69 9.74
CA GLU A 100 -0.99 -10.41 10.73
C GLU A 100 -2.42 -9.85 10.89
N ASP A 101 -2.77 -8.84 10.11
CA ASP A 101 -4.08 -8.23 10.18
C ASP A 101 -5.14 -9.18 9.62
N ARG A 102 -6.24 -9.33 10.37
CA ARG A 102 -7.34 -10.24 10.03
C ARG A 102 -8.14 -9.82 8.80
N ASP A 103 -8.12 -8.54 8.46
CA ASP A 103 -8.88 -7.97 7.33
C ASP A 103 -7.99 -7.78 6.10
N LEU A 104 -6.74 -8.27 6.14
CA LEU A 104 -5.86 -8.30 4.98
C LEU A 104 -6.51 -9.11 3.85
N PRO A 105 -6.53 -8.61 2.59
CA PRO A 105 -7.18 -9.30 1.48
C PRO A 105 -6.65 -10.72 1.26
N GLU A 106 -7.55 -11.62 0.84
CA GLU A 106 -7.24 -13.04 0.69
C GLU A 106 -6.09 -13.29 -0.30
N GLY A 107 -5.19 -14.20 0.07
CA GLY A 107 -4.04 -14.54 -0.76
C GLY A 107 -2.90 -13.52 -0.71
N MET A 108 -3.02 -12.41 0.04
CA MET A 108 -1.95 -11.39 0.10
C MET A 108 -0.76 -11.85 0.94
N ARG A 109 -0.97 -12.63 2.01
CA ARG A 109 0.13 -13.11 2.88
C ARG A 109 1.11 -13.99 2.11
N GLU A 110 0.60 -14.76 1.17
CA GLU A 110 1.34 -15.69 0.31
C GLU A 110 2.21 -14.95 -0.71
N LEU A 111 1.86 -13.70 -1.05
CA LEU A 111 2.62 -12.85 -1.97
C LEU A 111 3.71 -12.05 -1.26
N MET A 112 3.61 -11.89 0.07
CA MET A 112 4.56 -11.11 0.84
C MET A 112 5.90 -11.85 0.96
N PRO A 113 7.05 -11.19 0.72
CA PRO A 113 8.35 -11.81 0.90
C PRO A 113 8.49 -12.37 2.32
N VAL A 114 9.05 -13.58 2.45
CA VAL A 114 9.36 -14.10 3.78
C VAL A 114 10.53 -13.29 4.32
N MET A 115 10.29 -12.41 5.30
CA MET A 115 11.41 -11.75 5.99
C MET A 115 12.27 -12.83 6.66
N PRO A 116 13.59 -12.86 6.41
CA PRO A 116 14.49 -13.67 7.22
C PRO A 116 14.41 -13.16 8.67
N ARG A 117 14.24 -14.09 9.61
CA ARG A 117 14.26 -13.83 11.05
C ARG A 117 15.63 -13.39 11.53
#